data_AF-A0A4V3P090-F1
#
_entry.id   AF-A0A4V3P090-F1
#
_cell.length_a   1.000
_cell.length_b   1.000
_cell.length_c   1.000
_cell.angle_alpha   90.00
_cell.angle_beta   90.00
_cell.angle_gamma   90.00
#
_symmetry.space_group_name_H-M   'P 1'
#
loop_
_entity.id
_entity.type
_entity.pdbx_description
1 polymer ?
#
loop_
_entity_poly.entity_id
_entity_poly.type
_entity_poly.pdbx_seq_one_letter_code
_entity_poly.pdbx_strand_id
1 'polypeptide(L)'
;MAEKKMEGEDNGSMHVKLVSEGGGEAEAQRAQCWSPDQIVASCITPQQMENFRAYNNVCMTLPTNDMYVFSLPLEHAGELDQGVIPPAVHREFEAQGAALSMAARLTVQHSGRVWFIIDLDRKYSVRMVPTGLLVYSERL
;
A
#
# COMPACT_ATOMS: atom_id res chain seq x y z
N MET A 1 -61.37 9.23 45.30
CA MET A 1 -60.08 9.69 44.73
C MET A 1 -59.95 9.02 43.38
N ALA A 2 -59.75 9.84 42.34
CA ALA A 2 -59.93 9.49 40.93
C ALA A 2 -58.73 8.74 40.31
N GLU A 3 -59.05 7.98 39.27
CA GLU A 3 -58.26 7.06 38.45
C GLU A 3 -57.06 7.68 37.72
N LYS A 4 -56.06 6.81 37.41
CA LYS A 4 -55.14 6.85 36.24
C LYS A 4 -54.09 5.72 36.40
N LYS A 5 -53.54 5.01 35.40
CA LYS A 5 -53.45 5.21 33.95
C LYS A 5 -52.83 3.94 33.30
N MET A 6 -53.30 3.62 32.09
CA MET A 6 -52.68 2.98 30.89
C MET A 6 -51.17 2.64 30.93
N GLU A 7 -50.78 1.45 30.42
CA GLU A 7 -50.22 1.17 29.06
C GLU A 7 -49.01 2.06 28.70
N GLY A 8 -47.92 1.63 28.10
CA GLY A 8 -47.53 0.44 27.36
C GLY A 8 -46.14 0.76 26.76
N GLU A 9 -45.41 -0.28 26.36
CA GLU A 9 -44.07 -0.23 25.73
C GLU A 9 -43.95 0.79 24.59
N ASP A 10 -42.78 1.45 24.46
CA ASP A 10 -42.09 1.57 23.17
C ASP A 10 -40.60 1.88 23.34
N ASN A 11 -39.80 1.18 22.54
CA ASN A 11 -38.35 1.04 22.58
C ASN A 11 -37.71 2.04 21.60
N GLY A 12 -37.33 3.22 22.09
CA GLY A 12 -36.81 4.32 21.26
C GLY A 12 -35.30 4.49 21.34
N SER A 13 -34.57 3.92 20.38
CA SER A 13 -33.15 4.14 20.09
C SER A 13 -32.76 5.62 20.16
N MET A 14 -31.77 5.95 20.99
CA MET A 14 -31.17 7.29 21.09
C MET A 14 -30.39 7.63 19.82
N HIS A 15 -31.09 8.05 18.77
CA HIS A 15 -30.49 8.80 17.68
C HIS A 15 -30.37 10.27 18.09
N VAL A 16 -29.13 10.68 18.35
CA VAL A 16 -28.74 12.07 18.60
C VAL A 16 -29.22 12.94 17.44
N LYS A 17 -30.25 13.76 17.66
CA LYS A 17 -30.63 14.85 16.77
C LYS A 17 -29.59 15.95 16.90
N LEU A 18 -28.67 16.02 15.93
CA LEU A 18 -27.90 17.23 15.67
C LEU A 18 -28.88 18.26 15.10
N VAL A 19 -29.34 19.17 15.95
CA VAL A 19 -30.07 20.36 15.54
C VAL A 19 -29.03 21.32 14.97
N SER A 20 -29.10 21.58 13.66
CA SER A 20 -28.38 22.69 13.04
C SER A 20 -29.40 23.80 12.77
N GLU A 21 -29.46 24.76 13.69
CA GLU A 21 -30.21 26.00 13.51
C GLU A 21 -29.43 26.90 12.55
N GLY A 22 -29.87 26.95 11.29
CA GLY A 22 -29.32 27.82 10.26
C GLY A 22 -30.37 28.07 9.20
N GLY A 23 -31.25 29.04 9.46
CA GLY A 23 -32.23 29.54 8.51
C GLY A 23 -31.58 30.32 7.37
N GLY A 24 -32.08 30.13 6.16
CA GLY A 24 -31.69 30.87 4.96
C GLY A 24 -32.15 30.12 3.71
N GLU A 25 -33.19 30.64 3.07
CA GLU A 25 -33.83 30.07 1.89
C GLU A 25 -32.88 29.89 0.70
N ALA A 26 -33.21 28.86 -0.10
CA ALA A 26 -32.89 28.72 -1.53
C ALA A 26 -31.42 28.51 -1.93
N GLU A 27 -30.93 27.29 -1.75
CA GLU A 27 -30.33 26.57 -2.88
C GLU A 27 -30.37 25.07 -2.61
N ALA A 28 -31.25 24.35 -3.31
CA ALA A 28 -31.15 22.91 -3.43
C ALA A 28 -29.92 22.60 -4.29
N GLN A 29 -28.72 22.83 -3.74
CA GLN A 29 -27.50 22.26 -4.26
C GLN A 29 -27.64 20.76 -4.09
N ARG A 30 -28.06 20.12 -5.19
CA ARG A 30 -28.08 18.68 -5.38
C ARG A 30 -26.87 18.12 -4.64
N ALA A 31 -27.11 17.34 -3.59
CA ALA A 31 -26.14 16.39 -3.12
C ALA A 31 -25.80 15.52 -4.34
N GLN A 32 -24.74 15.89 -5.06
CA GLN A 32 -24.23 15.07 -6.13
C GLN A 32 -23.90 13.75 -5.45
N CYS A 33 -24.56 12.67 -5.84
CA CYS A 33 -24.12 11.35 -5.47
C CYS A 33 -22.85 11.12 -6.29
N TRP A 34 -21.71 11.54 -5.75
CA TRP A 34 -20.42 11.25 -6.35
C TRP A 34 -20.29 9.72 -6.39
N SER A 35 -20.08 9.14 -7.57
CA SER A 35 -19.74 7.73 -7.65
C SER A 35 -18.42 7.50 -6.91
N PRO A 36 -18.14 6.28 -6.41
CA PRO A 36 -16.84 5.97 -5.81
C PRO A 36 -15.67 6.39 -6.72
N ASP A 37 -15.81 6.23 -8.04
CA ASP A 37 -14.81 6.67 -9.01
C ASP A 37 -14.62 8.19 -9.04
N GLN A 38 -15.68 8.98 -8.89
CA GLN A 38 -15.61 10.45 -8.83
C GLN A 38 -14.98 10.93 -7.52
N ILE A 39 -15.25 10.24 -6.40
CA ILE A 39 -14.65 10.55 -5.09
C ILE A 39 -13.14 10.26 -5.12
N VAL A 40 -12.74 9.15 -5.74
CA VAL A 40 -11.32 8.83 -5.88
C VAL A 40 -10.65 9.83 -6.82
N ALA A 41 -11.27 10.18 -7.95
CA ALA A 41 -10.71 11.15 -8.90
C ALA A 41 -10.55 12.57 -8.35
N SER A 42 -11.31 12.97 -7.32
CA SER A 42 -11.11 14.27 -6.65
C SER A 42 -10.02 14.24 -5.58
N CYS A 43 -9.69 13.07 -5.04
CA CYS A 43 -8.68 12.93 -3.99
C CYS A 43 -7.30 12.55 -4.54
N ILE A 44 -7.23 11.97 -5.73
CA ILE A 44 -5.96 11.55 -6.36
C ILE A 44 -5.91 11.97 -7.83
N THR A 45 -4.73 12.42 -8.25
CA THR A 45 -4.46 12.71 -9.66
C THR A 45 -4.51 11.43 -10.50
N PRO A 46 -4.83 11.51 -11.82
CA PRO A 46 -4.73 10.38 -12.73
C PRO A 46 -3.34 9.71 -12.67
N GLN A 47 -2.28 10.49 -12.52
CA GLN A 47 -0.92 9.99 -12.33
C GLN A 47 -0.76 9.15 -11.06
N GLN A 48 -1.37 9.57 -9.94
CA GLN A 48 -1.39 8.79 -8.70
C GLN A 48 -2.19 7.50 -8.87
N MET A 49 -3.35 7.55 -9.53
CA MET A 49 -4.15 6.35 -9.84
C MET A 49 -3.35 5.35 -10.70
N GLU A 50 -2.62 5.83 -11.70
CA GLU A 50 -1.78 5.00 -12.55
C GLU A 50 -0.59 4.42 -11.79
N ASN A 51 0.04 5.22 -10.93
CA ASN A 51 1.07 4.73 -10.01
C ASN A 51 0.53 3.64 -9.07
N PHE A 52 -0.68 3.82 -8.53
CA PHE A 52 -1.34 2.81 -7.70
C PHE A 52 -1.68 1.53 -8.45
N ARG A 53 -2.22 1.64 -9.66
CA ARG A 53 -2.54 0.46 -10.51
C ARG A 53 -1.27 -0.29 -10.87
N ALA A 54 -0.23 0.44 -11.27
CA ALA A 54 1.01 -0.16 -11.71
C ALA A 54 1.82 -0.71 -10.52
N TYR A 55 1.67 -0.18 -9.30
CA TYR A 55 2.19 -0.80 -8.07
C TYR A 55 1.48 -2.13 -7.78
N ASN A 56 0.14 -2.13 -7.77
CA ASN A 56 -0.64 -3.33 -7.46
C ASN A 56 -0.43 -4.45 -8.48
N ASN A 57 -0.39 -4.13 -9.78
CA ASN A 57 -0.23 -5.15 -10.81
C ASN A 57 1.15 -5.83 -10.77
N VAL A 58 2.20 -5.11 -10.40
CA VAL A 58 3.56 -5.68 -10.35
C VAL A 58 3.80 -6.40 -9.02
N CYS A 59 3.48 -5.79 -7.88
CA CYS A 59 3.72 -6.44 -6.58
C CYS A 59 2.82 -7.65 -6.31
N MET A 60 1.63 -7.73 -6.93
CA MET A 60 0.71 -8.87 -6.78
C MET A 60 0.96 -10.02 -7.77
N THR A 61 1.75 -9.81 -8.83
CA THR A 61 2.08 -10.88 -9.81
C THR A 61 3.35 -11.63 -9.45
N LEU A 62 4.09 -11.17 -8.45
CA LEU A 62 5.25 -11.87 -7.93
C LEU A 62 4.83 -13.09 -7.10
N PRO A 63 5.67 -14.13 -7.03
CA PRO A 63 5.33 -15.36 -6.31
C PRO A 63 4.93 -15.06 -4.87
N THR A 64 3.86 -15.70 -4.42
CA THR A 64 3.28 -15.52 -3.08
C THR A 64 3.98 -16.36 -2.02
N ASN A 65 4.89 -17.26 -2.41
CA ASN A 65 5.68 -18.12 -1.51
C ASN A 65 7.04 -17.52 -1.14
N ASP A 66 7.25 -16.25 -1.45
CA ASP A 66 8.43 -15.49 -1.10
C ASP A 66 8.54 -15.31 0.42
N MET A 67 9.70 -15.65 0.99
CA MET A 67 9.96 -15.42 2.41
C MET A 67 10.67 -14.08 2.59
N TYR A 68 10.13 -13.22 3.46
CA TYR A 68 10.79 -11.97 3.83
C TYR A 68 12.14 -12.26 4.49
N VAL A 69 13.18 -11.51 4.10
CA VAL A 69 14.52 -11.63 4.66
C VAL A 69 14.86 -10.39 5.48
N PHE A 70 14.89 -9.21 4.86
CA PHE A 70 15.22 -7.94 5.50
C PHE A 70 14.76 -6.75 4.66
N SER A 71 14.97 -5.53 5.17
CA SER A 71 14.66 -4.27 4.48
C SER A 71 15.91 -3.45 4.22
N LEU A 72 15.95 -2.77 3.08
CA LEU A 72 17.00 -1.84 2.67
C LEU A 72 16.47 -0.39 2.67
N PRO A 73 17.34 0.59 2.92
CA PRO A 73 17.02 2.00 2.74
C PRO A 73 16.67 2.34 1.28
N LEU A 74 15.81 3.34 1.09
CA LEU A 74 15.38 3.79 -0.25
C LEU A 74 16.51 4.40 -1.09
N GLU A 75 17.59 4.87 -0.46
CA GLU A 75 18.73 5.49 -1.14
C GLU A 75 19.39 4.56 -2.17
N HIS A 76 19.28 3.24 -1.98
CA HIS A 76 19.85 2.25 -2.90
C HIS A 76 19.04 2.07 -4.19
N ALA A 77 17.80 2.56 -4.27
CA ALA A 77 16.92 2.32 -5.43
C ALA A 77 17.53 2.81 -6.74
N GLY A 78 18.19 3.99 -6.72
CA GLY A 78 18.81 4.56 -7.91
C GLY A 78 20.01 3.76 -8.43
N GLU A 79 20.77 3.14 -7.54
CA GLU A 79 21.89 2.26 -7.91
C GLU A 79 21.37 0.92 -8.45
N LEU A 80 20.32 0.38 -7.82
CA LEU A 80 19.66 -0.83 -8.28
C LEU A 80 19.04 -0.65 -9.67
N ASP A 81 18.48 0.52 -9.97
CA ASP A 81 17.98 0.88 -11.30
C ASP A 81 19.06 0.90 -12.38
N GLN A 82 20.31 1.15 -11.99
CA GLN A 82 21.46 1.12 -12.88
C GLN A 82 22.02 -0.30 -13.06
N GLY A 83 21.41 -1.32 -12.43
CA GLY A 83 21.91 -2.69 -12.48
C GLY A 83 23.09 -2.95 -11.53
N VAL A 84 23.35 -2.05 -10.57
CA VAL A 84 24.47 -2.15 -9.63
C VAL A 84 23.96 -2.64 -8.28
N ILE A 85 24.67 -3.60 -7.66
CA ILE A 85 24.44 -4.01 -6.27
C ILE A 85 25.40 -3.22 -5.39
N PRO A 86 24.92 -2.26 -4.57
CA PRO A 86 25.80 -1.42 -3.77
C PRO A 86 26.58 -2.24 -2.72
N PRO A 87 27.82 -1.84 -2.36
CA PRO A 87 28.57 -2.51 -1.29
C PRO A 87 27.83 -2.55 0.05
N ALA A 88 27.01 -1.55 0.35
CA ALA A 88 26.16 -1.54 1.54
C ALA A 88 25.13 -2.69 1.50
N VAL A 89 24.50 -2.91 0.35
CA VAL A 89 23.56 -4.03 0.15
C VAL A 89 24.27 -5.37 0.31
N HIS A 90 25.49 -5.53 -0.22
CA HIS A 90 26.29 -6.75 0.02
C HIS A 90 26.51 -7.03 1.51
N ARG A 91 26.83 -6.00 2.31
CA ARG A 91 27.02 -6.14 3.76
C ARG A 91 25.74 -6.51 4.48
N GLU A 92 24.59 -5.95 4.07
CA GLU A 92 23.30 -6.32 4.65
C GLU A 92 22.98 -7.79 4.38
N PHE A 93 23.19 -8.27 3.15
CA PHE A 93 23.07 -9.70 2.83
C PHE A 93 23.99 -10.57 3.69
N GLU A 94 25.24 -10.16 3.89
CA GLU A 94 26.20 -10.85 4.76
C GLU A 94 25.74 -10.88 6.23
N ALA A 95 25.24 -9.75 6.75
CA ALA A 95 24.73 -9.63 8.11
C ALA A 95 23.52 -10.54 8.38
N GLN A 96 22.72 -10.84 7.36
CA GLN A 96 21.60 -11.78 7.44
C GLN A 96 21.99 -13.24 7.15
N GLY A 97 23.29 -13.56 7.03
CA GLY A 97 23.76 -14.92 6.72
C GLY A 97 23.48 -15.38 5.28
N ALA A 98 23.18 -14.43 4.38
CA ALA A 98 22.85 -14.64 2.98
C ALA A 98 23.85 -13.94 2.06
N ALA A 99 25.15 -13.97 2.43
CA ALA A 99 26.21 -13.28 1.68
C ALA A 99 26.16 -13.60 0.19
N LEU A 100 26.10 -12.54 -0.62
CA LEU A 100 26.09 -12.65 -2.08
C LEU A 100 27.49 -12.99 -2.60
N SER A 101 27.57 -13.93 -3.53
CA SER A 101 28.82 -14.28 -4.21
C SER A 101 29.23 -13.20 -5.21
N MET A 102 30.48 -13.28 -5.68
CA MET A 102 30.97 -12.44 -6.78
C MET A 102 30.29 -12.72 -8.13
N ALA A 103 29.54 -13.81 -8.24
CA ALA A 103 28.76 -14.15 -9.42
C ALA A 103 27.32 -13.58 -9.37
N ALA A 104 26.93 -12.94 -8.26
CA ALA A 104 25.60 -12.36 -8.10
C ALA A 104 25.30 -11.34 -9.21
N ARG A 105 24.09 -11.41 -9.78
CA ARG A 105 23.64 -10.54 -10.86
C ARG A 105 22.35 -9.85 -10.47
N LEU A 106 22.27 -8.56 -10.78
CA LEU A 106 21.05 -7.79 -10.65
C LEU A 106 20.32 -7.74 -11.99
N THR A 107 19.01 -7.98 -11.98
CA THR A 107 18.12 -7.76 -13.12
C THR A 107 17.05 -6.76 -12.72
N VAL A 108 16.95 -5.67 -13.48
CA VAL A 108 15.89 -4.67 -13.29
C VAL A 108 14.65 -5.16 -14.01
N GLN A 109 13.59 -5.48 -13.27
CA GLN A 109 12.31 -5.83 -13.88
C GLN A 109 11.51 -4.56 -14.15
N HIS A 110 11.43 -3.69 -13.14
CA HIS A 110 10.78 -2.39 -13.23
C HIS A 110 11.56 -1.36 -12.42
N SER A 111 12.15 -0.39 -13.11
CA SER A 111 12.92 0.67 -12.45
C SER A 111 12.09 1.40 -11.39
N GLY A 112 12.71 1.69 -10.25
CA GLY A 112 12.10 2.29 -9.09
C GLY A 112 11.06 1.40 -8.40
N ARG A 113 10.96 0.10 -8.73
CA ARG A 113 9.92 -0.77 -8.16
C ARG A 113 10.37 -2.18 -7.84
N VAL A 114 10.89 -2.91 -8.82
CA VAL A 114 11.20 -4.33 -8.66
C VAL A 114 12.51 -4.69 -9.34
N TRP A 115 13.37 -5.33 -8.55
CA TRP A 115 14.65 -5.85 -8.99
C TRP A 115 14.80 -7.31 -8.51
N PHE A 116 15.55 -8.10 -9.26
CA PHE A 116 15.91 -9.45 -8.86
C PHE A 116 17.41 -9.58 -8.72
N ILE A 117 17.85 -10.10 -7.58
CA ILE A 117 19.23 -10.53 -7.38
C ILE A 117 19.26 -12.05 -7.55
N ILE A 118 20.01 -12.51 -8.54
CA ILE A 118 20.21 -13.93 -8.82
C ILE A 118 21.64 -14.26 -8.45
N ASP A 119 21.82 -15.19 -7.53
CA ASP A 119 23.13 -15.62 -7.06
C ASP A 119 23.17 -17.14 -6.91
N LEU A 120 23.91 -17.79 -7.81
CA LEU A 120 23.99 -19.26 -7.90
C LEU A 120 22.60 -19.90 -8.00
N ASP A 121 22.18 -20.63 -6.97
CA ASP A 121 20.90 -21.32 -6.83
C ASP A 121 19.86 -20.51 -6.02
N ARG A 122 20.16 -19.25 -5.72
CA ARG A 122 19.30 -18.37 -4.93
C ARG A 122 18.77 -17.24 -5.79
N LYS A 123 17.51 -16.91 -5.60
CA LYS A 123 16.87 -15.75 -6.20
C LYS A 123 16.23 -14.92 -5.11
N TYR A 124 16.49 -13.62 -5.16
CA TYR A 124 15.90 -12.64 -4.26
C TYR A 124 15.12 -11.61 -5.06
N SER A 125 13.93 -11.25 -4.57
CA SER A 125 13.17 -10.12 -5.08
C SER A 125 13.35 -8.93 -4.15
N VAL A 126 13.77 -7.79 -4.71
CA VAL A 126 13.81 -6.50 -4.02
C VAL A 126 12.61 -5.70 -4.51
N ARG A 127 11.76 -5.27 -3.60
CA ARG A 127 10.47 -4.64 -3.91
C ARG A 127 10.36 -3.31 -3.21
N MET A 128 10.10 -2.24 -3.95
CA MET A 128 9.80 -0.94 -3.37
C MET A 128 8.44 -1.00 -2.67
N VAL A 129 8.39 -0.45 -1.46
CA VAL A 129 7.17 -0.18 -0.70
C VAL A 129 7.25 1.26 -0.15
N PRO A 130 6.14 1.85 0.33
CA PRO A 130 6.17 3.22 0.84
C PRO A 130 7.18 3.47 1.97
N THR A 131 7.53 2.43 2.73
CA THR A 131 8.44 2.52 3.88
C THR A 131 9.89 2.18 3.57
N GLY A 132 10.22 1.69 2.38
CA GLY A 132 11.54 1.13 2.11
C GLY A 132 11.64 0.24 0.89
N LEU A 133 12.75 -0.48 0.80
CA LEU A 133 12.91 -1.61 -0.12
C LEU A 133 12.84 -2.89 0.70
N LEU A 134 11.97 -3.83 0.36
CA LEU A 134 11.85 -5.11 1.04
C LEU A 134 12.53 -6.21 0.21
N VAL A 135 13.33 -7.04 0.87
CA VAL A 135 14.03 -8.16 0.26
C VAL A 135 13.33 -9.46 0.64
N TYR A 136 13.00 -10.25 -0.36
CA TYR A 136 12.42 -11.58 -0.20
C TYR A 136 13.29 -12.63 -0.88
N SER A 137 13.39 -13.82 -0.30
CA SER A 137 13.96 -14.98 -0.97
C SER A 137 12.86 -15.76 -1.68
N GLU A 138 13.05 -16.05 -2.95
CA GLU A 138 12.17 -16.92 -3.72
C GLU A 138 12.56 -18.38 -3.49
N ARG A 139 11.57 -19.26 -3.28
CA ARG A 139 11.78 -20.70 -3.35
C ARG A 139 11.70 -21.12 -4.81
N LEU A 140 12.80 -21.65 -5.36
CA LEU A 140 12.86 -22.28 -6.68
C LEU A 140 12.25 -23.69 -6.66
#